data_AF-A0A6L3XZ20-F1
#
_entry.id   AF-A0A6L3XZ20-F1
#
_cell.length_a   1.000
_cell.length_b   1.000
_cell.length_c   1.000
_cell.angle_alpha   90.00
_cell.angle_beta   90.00
_cell.angle_gamma   90.00
#
_symmetry.space_group_name_H-M   'P 1'
#
loop_
_entity.id
_entity.type
_entity.pdbx_description
1 polymer ?
#
loop_
_entity_poly.entity_id
_entity_poly.type
_entity_poly.pdbx_seq_one_letter_code
_entity_poly.pdbx_strand_id
1 'polypeptide(L)'
;MADQIVKPEYAPAFSVSAEGKDITRALQQCLAELTLTDYGGATAKADELKITLLSETLPLPTKGARLRVALGFNDHLVDKGWFVVSGVAS
;
A
#
# COMPACT_ATOMS: atom_id res chain seq x y z
N MET A 1 -31.46 -28.48 5.96
CA MET A 1 -31.07 -27.24 5.26
C MET A 1 -29.61 -27.02 5.58
N ALA A 2 -28.72 -27.29 4.61
CA ALA A 2 -27.29 -27.16 4.83
C ALA A 2 -26.93 -25.67 4.78
N ASP A 3 -26.42 -25.16 5.90
CA ASP A 3 -25.80 -23.85 6.00
C ASP A 3 -24.60 -23.84 5.05
N GLN A 4 -24.76 -23.26 3.86
CA GLN A 4 -23.62 -22.96 3.00
C GLN A 4 -22.79 -21.93 3.74
N ILE A 5 -21.72 -22.39 4.38
CA ILE A 5 -20.65 -21.54 4.89
C ILE A 5 -20.07 -20.83 3.67
N VAL A 6 -20.61 -19.65 3.35
CA VAL A 6 -20.00 -18.70 2.43
C VAL A 6 -18.65 -18.37 3.02
N LYS A 7 -17.60 -19.03 2.54
CA LYS A 7 -16.22 -18.63 2.81
C LYS A 7 -16.14 -17.19 2.30
N PRO A 8 -15.97 -16.18 3.17
CA PRO A 8 -15.77 -14.84 2.67
C PRO A 8 -14.52 -14.90 1.79
N GLU A 9 -14.66 -14.51 0.52
CA GLU A 9 -13.51 -14.34 -0.34
C GLU A 9 -12.68 -13.22 0.30
N TYR A 10 -11.59 -13.59 0.95
CA TYR A 10 -10.64 -12.63 1.51
C TYR A 10 -9.78 -12.11 0.36
N ALA A 11 -10.22 -11.00 -0.23
CA ALA A 11 -9.42 -10.31 -1.23
C ALA A 11 -8.43 -9.38 -0.51
N PRO A 12 -7.13 -9.42 -0.84
CA PRO A 12 -6.18 -8.45 -0.30
C PRO A 12 -6.62 -7.04 -0.71
N ALA A 13 -6.66 -6.15 0.26
CA ALA A 13 -7.04 -4.76 0.08
C ALA A 13 -5.95 -3.85 0.66
N PHE A 14 -5.84 -2.67 0.07
CA PHE A 14 -4.92 -1.64 0.51
C PHE A 14 -5.56 -0.27 0.35
N SER A 15 -5.11 0.68 1.17
CA SER A 15 -5.39 2.10 0.99
C SER A 15 -4.08 2.86 1.09
N VAL A 16 -3.90 3.81 0.17
CA VAL A 16 -2.74 4.70 0.16
C VAL A 16 -3.20 6.12 -0.02
N SER A 17 -2.74 6.99 0.87
CA SER A 17 -2.96 8.43 0.80
C SER A 17 -1.65 9.17 0.69
N ALA A 18 -1.51 10.07 -0.27
CA ALA A 18 -0.33 10.92 -0.44
C ALA A 18 -0.67 12.37 -0.03
N GLU A 19 0.06 12.94 0.93
CA GLU A 19 -0.17 14.32 1.42
C GLU A 19 -1.64 14.59 1.81
N GLY A 20 -2.32 13.57 2.36
CA GLY A 20 -3.74 13.65 2.73
C GLY A 20 -4.75 13.49 1.59
N LYS A 21 -4.28 13.28 0.35
CA LYS A 21 -5.15 12.93 -0.79
C LYS A 21 -5.18 11.42 -0.96
N ASP A 22 -6.39 10.84 -1.03
CA ASP A 22 -6.53 9.42 -1.36
C ASP A 22 -6.11 9.18 -2.81
N ILE A 23 -5.13 8.30 -3.00
CA ILE A 23 -4.64 7.86 -4.32
C ILE A 23 -4.88 6.38 -4.56
N THR A 24 -5.64 5.73 -3.65
CA THR A 24 -5.88 4.30 -3.64
C THR A 24 -6.42 3.82 -4.98
N ARG A 25 -7.45 4.48 -5.51
CA ARG A 25 -8.09 4.11 -6.78
C ARG A 25 -7.15 4.22 -7.99
N ALA A 26 -6.28 5.23 -7.99
CA ALA A 26 -5.31 5.41 -9.07
C ALA A 26 -4.24 4.31 -9.04
N LEU A 27 -3.77 3.96 -7.84
CA LEU A 27 -2.83 2.85 -7.66
C LEU A 27 -3.46 1.50 -8.04
N GLN A 28 -4.71 1.24 -7.66
CA GLN A 28 -5.41 -0.01 -7.99
C GLN A 28 -5.43 -0.34 -9.48
N GLN A 29 -5.43 0.66 -10.36
CA GLN A 29 -5.45 0.45 -11.81
C GLN A 29 -4.09 0.04 -12.39
N CYS A 30 -3.00 0.34 -11.68
CA CYS A 30 -1.64 0.19 -12.20
C CYS A 30 -0.71 -0.53 -11.21
N LEU A 31 -1.20 -1.05 -10.08
CA LEU A 31 -0.37 -1.69 -9.07
C LEU A 31 0.11 -3.06 -9.56
N ALA A 32 1.42 -3.21 -9.69
CA ALA A 32 2.06 -4.50 -9.94
C ALA A 32 2.35 -5.22 -8.62
N GLU A 33 2.96 -4.51 -7.67
CA GLU A 33 3.45 -5.08 -6.42
C GLU A 33 3.45 -4.01 -5.33
N LEU A 34 3.08 -4.42 -4.12
CA LEU A 34 3.22 -3.60 -2.93
C LEU A 34 3.87 -4.42 -1.83
N THR A 35 5.04 -3.99 -1.40
CA THR A 35 5.88 -4.70 -0.42
C THR A 35 6.15 -3.76 0.75
N LEU A 36 5.80 -4.22 1.96
CA LEU A 36 6.12 -3.54 3.21
C LEU A 36 7.09 -4.43 4.01
N THR A 37 8.28 -3.90 4.29
CA THR A 37 9.30 -4.56 5.11
C THR A 37 9.39 -3.84 6.45
N ASP A 38 8.91 -4.51 7.50
CA ASP A 38 9.06 -4.07 8.88
C ASP A 38 10.46 -4.47 9.37
N TYR A 39 11.30 -3.47 9.67
CA TYR A 39 12.63 -3.71 10.22
C TYR A 39 12.55 -3.58 11.74
N GLY A 40 12.55 -4.72 12.42
CA GLY A 40 12.60 -4.75 13.88
C GLY A 40 13.83 -4.01 14.44
N GLY A 41 13.77 -3.63 15.72
CA GLY A 41 14.76 -2.76 16.38
C GLY A 41 16.21 -3.25 16.38
N ALA A 42 16.46 -4.52 16.05
CA ALA A 42 17.80 -5.08 15.92
C ALA A 42 18.54 -4.60 14.65
N THR A 43 17.80 -4.11 13.64
CA THR A 43 18.36 -3.85 12.30
C THR A 43 18.85 -2.42 12.06
N ALA A 44 18.66 -1.49 13.01
CA ALA A 44 19.00 -0.06 12.88
C ALA A 44 18.52 0.58 11.55
N LYS A 45 17.48 0.01 10.94
CA LYS A 45 16.88 0.42 9.67
C LYS A 45 15.46 0.88 9.94
N ALA A 46 15.02 1.88 9.18
CA ALA A 46 13.62 2.28 9.15
C ALA A 46 12.83 1.34 8.24
N ASP A 47 11.55 1.18 8.52
CA ASP A 47 10.63 0.38 7.69
C ASP A 47 10.63 0.85 6.24
N GLU A 48 10.59 -0.12 5.33
CA GLU A 48 10.67 0.14 3.89
C GLU A 48 9.35 -0.22 3.21
N LEU A 49 8.81 0.75 2.47
CA LEU A 49 7.65 0.57 1.61
C LEU A 49 8.10 0.67 0.16
N LYS A 50 7.84 -0.39 -0.61
CA LYS A 50 8.10 -0.44 -2.04
C LYS A 50 6.78 -0.64 -2.79
N ILE A 51 6.53 0.25 -3.75
CA ILE A 51 5.34 0.22 -4.62
C ILE A 51 5.83 0.15 -6.05
N THR A 52 5.48 -0.94 -6.74
CA THR A 52 5.81 -1.14 -8.15
C THR A 52 4.55 -0.90 -8.97
N LEU A 53 4.64 0.01 -9.94
CA LEU A 53 3.52 0.42 -10.78
C LEU A 53 3.81 0.10 -12.25
N LEU A 54 2.82 -0.45 -12.94
CA LEU A 54 2.83 -0.69 -14.39
C LEU A 54 2.06 0.44 -15.08
N SER A 55 2.66 1.62 -15.13
CA SER A 55 2.09 2.74 -15.88
C SER A 55 3.20 3.65 -16.40
N GLU A 56 3.07 4.04 -17.67
CA GLU A 56 3.97 5.00 -18.31
C GLU A 56 3.52 6.45 -18.12
N THR A 57 2.30 6.67 -17.59
CA THR A 57 1.64 8.00 -17.56
C THR A 57 1.16 8.42 -16.17
N LEU A 58 1.23 7.54 -15.17
CA LEU A 58 0.76 7.89 -13.83
C LEU A 58 1.71 8.91 -13.19
N PRO A 59 1.23 10.07 -12.74
CA PRO A 59 2.07 11.04 -12.05
C PRO A 59 2.53 10.44 -10.71
N LEU A 60 3.84 10.24 -10.59
CA LEU A 60 4.46 9.71 -9.38
C LEU A 60 4.55 10.81 -8.32
N PRO A 61 4.37 10.48 -7.03
CA PRO A 61 4.51 11.46 -5.96
C PRO A 61 5.94 12.00 -5.92
N THR A 62 6.07 13.29 -5.58
CA THR A 62 7.38 13.93 -5.47
C THR A 62 8.18 13.33 -4.34
N LYS A 63 9.51 13.29 -4.49
CA LYS A 63 10.42 12.94 -3.38
C LYS A 63 10.12 13.84 -2.17
N GLY A 64 10.02 13.23 -0.99
CA GLY A 64 9.64 13.90 0.25
C GLY A 64 8.14 13.91 0.56
N ALA A 65 7.28 13.47 -0.37
CA ALA A 65 5.85 13.30 -0.08
C ALA A 65 5.62 12.24 1.00
N ARG A 66 4.68 12.50 1.89
CA ARG A 66 4.23 11.57 2.94
C ARG A 66 3.13 10.69 2.40
N LEU A 67 3.37 9.39 2.48
CA LEU A 67 2.42 8.35 2.16
C LEU A 67 1.89 7.73 3.44
N ARG A 68 0.57 7.67 3.61
CA ARG A 68 -0.07 6.79 4.58
C ARG A 68 -0.43 5.50 3.88
N VAL A 69 -0.13 4.36 4.48
CA VAL A 69 -0.50 3.05 3.93
C VAL A 69 -1.30 2.27 4.95
N ALA A 70 -2.40 1.67 4.50
CA ALA A 70 -3.13 0.68 5.24
C ALA A 70 -3.24 -0.60 4.42
N LEU A 71 -3.05 -1.75 5.07
CA LEU A 71 -3.08 -3.08 4.43
C LEU A 71 -4.00 -4.02 5.19
N GLY A 72 -4.68 -4.90 4.46
CA GLY A 72 -5.48 -5.95 5.05
C GLY A 72 -6.30 -6.69 4.01
N PHE A 73 -7.51 -7.08 4.37
CA PHE A 73 -8.39 -7.87 3.52
C PHE A 73 -9.79 -7.26 3.49
N ASN A 74 -10.38 -7.16 2.30
CA ASN A 74 -11.70 -6.56 2.09
C ASN A 74 -11.79 -5.17 2.75
N ASP A 75 -12.79 -4.93 3.59
CA ASP A 75 -12.97 -3.67 4.34
C ASP A 75 -12.13 -3.58 5.62
N HIS A 76 -11.39 -4.64 5.98
CA HIS A 76 -10.54 -4.67 7.17
C HIS A 76 -9.12 -4.23 6.82
N LEU A 77 -8.90 -2.92 6.76
CA LEU A 77 -7.58 -2.32 6.56
C LEU A 77 -6.96 -1.92 7.90
N VAL A 78 -5.70 -2.29 8.09
CA VAL A 78 -4.90 -1.90 9.26
C VAL A 78 -3.94 -0.81 8.84
N ASP A 79 -4.01 0.34 9.52
CA ASP A 79 -3.05 1.44 9.34
C ASP A 79 -1.63 0.96 9.65
N LYS A 80 -0.73 1.09 8.68
CA LYS A 80 0.69 0.75 8.79
C LYS A 80 1.57 1.97 9.05
N GLY A 81 0.96 3.15 9.19
CA GLY A 81 1.66 4.38 9.51
C GLY A 81 2.06 5.19 8.28
N TRP A 82 3.08 6.03 8.46
CA TRP A 82 3.52 7.02 7.49
C TRP A 82 4.92 6.72 6.96
N PHE A 83 5.06 6.79 5.64
CA PHE A 83 6.31 6.61 4.90
C PHE A 83 6.62 7.88 4.12
N VAL A 84 7.90 8.17 3.94
CA VAL A 84 8.33 9.33 3.13
C VAL A 84 8.97 8.82 1.85
N VAL A 85 8.53 9.35 0.70
CA VAL A 85 9.09 8.96 -0.60
C VAL A 85 10.57 9.36 -0.65
N SER A 86 11.45 8.37 -0.59
CA SER A 86 12.91 8.56 -0.62
C SER A 86 13.45 8.63 -2.05
N GLY A 87 12.84 7.92 -2.98
CA GLY A 87 13.21 7.88 -4.39
C GLY A 87 12.10 7.30 -5.26
N VAL A 88 12.18 7.60 -6.54
CA VAL A 88 11.32 7.05 -7.59
C VAL A 88 12.25 6.50 -8.66
N ALA A 89 12.06 5.23 -9.00
CA ALA A 89 12.81 4.57 -10.07
C ALA A 89 11.84 4.26 -11.21
N SER A 90 12.26 4.59 -12.42
CA SER A 90 11.55 4.33 -13.68
C SER A 90 12.23 3.21 -14.45
#